data_AF-A0A0F3H377-F1
#
_entry.id   AF-A0A0F3H377-F1
#
_cell.length_a   1.000
_cell.length_b   1.000
_cell.length_c   1.000
_cell.angle_alpha   90.00
_cell.angle_beta   90.00
_cell.angle_gamma   90.00
#
_symmetry.space_group_name_H-M   'P 1'
#
loop_
_entity.id
_entity.type
_entity.pdbx_description
1 polymer ?
#
loop_
_entity_poly.entity_id
_entity_poly.type
_entity_poly.pdbx_seq_one_letter_code
_entity_poly.pdbx_strand_id
1 'polypeptide(L)'
;MLVNMERNKTMHRLTVDGEMTIVNAVELKKVFVDSLEGCSEVEVDLSRVSEFDSAGFQLLLALKLATQKQNKGFRVTAHSPSTTQALKLYNMKGEF
;
A
#
# COMPACT_ATOMS: atom_id res chain seq x y z
N MET A 1 -10.90 -8.22 -4.08
CA MET A 1 -9.73 -7.35 -4.37
C MET A 1 -8.61 -8.25 -4.87
N LEU A 2 -7.78 -7.79 -5.80
CA LEU A 2 -6.61 -8.53 -6.28
C LEU A 2 -5.34 -7.72 -5.98
N VAL A 3 -4.29 -8.38 -5.50
CA VAL A 3 -2.98 -7.76 -5.33
C VAL A 3 -1.96 -8.59 -6.10
N ASN A 4 -1.39 -8.02 -7.15
CA ASN A 4 -0.27 -8.62 -7.86
C ASN A 4 1.03 -8.24 -7.15
N MET A 5 1.91 -9.21 -6.88
CA MET A 5 3.21 -8.97 -6.26
C MET A 5 4.33 -9.43 -7.20
N GLU A 6 5.07 -8.46 -7.72
CA GLU A 6 6.26 -8.71 -8.52
C GLU A 6 7.50 -8.62 -7.63
N ARG A 7 8.27 -9.71 -7.55
CA ARG A 7 9.49 -9.79 -6.75
C ARG A 7 10.72 -9.67 -7.64
N ASN A 8 11.51 -8.61 -7.44
CA ASN A 8 12.88 -8.49 -7.95
C ASN A 8 13.87 -8.77 -6.80
N LYS A 9 15.17 -8.93 -7.11
CA LYS A 9 16.26 -9.22 -6.16
C LYS A 9 16.31 -8.29 -4.94
N THR A 10 15.86 -7.04 -5.07
CA THR A 10 15.95 -6.04 -4.00
C THR A 10 14.60 -5.37 -3.67
N MET A 11 13.60 -5.49 -4.54
CA MET A 11 12.36 -4.71 -4.44
C MET A 11 11.15 -5.60 -4.69
N HIS A 12 10.08 -5.37 -3.93
CA HIS A 12 8.77 -5.99 -4.15
C HIS A 12 7.76 -4.92 -4.54
N ARG A 13 7.17 -5.05 -5.73
CA ARG A 13 6.14 -4.15 -6.25
C ARG A 13 4.79 -4.79 -6.04
N LEU A 14 3.92 -4.13 -5.28
CA LEU A 14 2.53 -4.49 -5.06
C LEU A 14 1.64 -3.62 -5.94
N THR A 15 0.87 -4.23 -6.83
CA THR A 15 -0.18 -3.52 -7.59
C THR A 15 -1.53 -3.89 -6.99
N VAL A 16 -2.22 -2.91 -6.41
CA VAL A 16 -3.52 -3.13 -5.78
C VAL A 16 -4.64 -2.80 -6.78
N ASP A 17 -5.46 -3.80 -7.09
CA ASP A 17 -6.60 -3.70 -7.99
C ASP A 17 -7.92 -3.99 -7.25
N GLY A 18 -8.79 -2.98 -7.22
CA GLY A 18 -10.07 -3.02 -6.50
C GLY A 18 -10.08 -2.19 -5.22
N GLU A 19 -10.88 -2.60 -4.25
CA GLU A 19 -11.22 -1.78 -3.09
C GLU A 19 -10.28 -2.00 -1.90
N MET A 20 -9.70 -0.92 -1.38
CA MET A 20 -8.97 -0.89 -0.11
C MET A 20 -9.89 -0.35 1.00
N THR A 21 -10.86 -1.18 1.39
CA THR A 21 -11.86 -0.85 2.41
C THR A 21 -11.80 -1.86 3.56
N ILE A 22 -12.58 -1.62 4.62
CA ILE A 22 -12.71 -2.57 5.74
C ILE A 22 -13.08 -3.99 5.30
N VAL A 23 -13.82 -4.13 4.19
CA VAL A 23 -14.25 -5.42 3.63
C VAL A 23 -13.05 -6.30 3.25
N ASN A 24 -12.03 -5.71 2.61
CA ASN A 24 -10.86 -6.45 2.12
C ASN A 24 -9.62 -6.31 3.03
N ALA A 25 -9.74 -5.57 4.15
CA ALA A 25 -8.62 -5.17 5.00
C ALA A 25 -7.81 -6.36 5.54
N VAL A 26 -8.47 -7.45 5.93
CA VAL A 26 -7.79 -8.65 6.46
C VAL A 26 -6.93 -9.33 5.41
N GLU A 27 -7.43 -9.46 4.18
CA GLU A 27 -6.69 -10.06 3.08
C GLU A 27 -5.52 -9.16 2.66
N LEU A 28 -5.78 -7.86 2.50
CA LEU A 28 -4.75 -6.88 2.16
C LEU A 28 -3.60 -6.87 3.17
N LYS A 29 -3.92 -6.93 4.46
CA LYS A 29 -2.92 -6.96 5.52
C LYS A 29 -1.98 -8.17 5.39
N LYS A 30 -2.51 -9.35 5.05
CA LYS A 30 -1.67 -10.55 4.86
C LYS A 30 -0.66 -10.32 3.74
N VAL A 31 -1.13 -9.84 2.59
CA VAL A 31 -0.26 -9.54 1.44
C VAL A 31 0.80 -8.50 1.81
N PHE A 32 0.43 -7.45 2.55
CA PHE A 32 1.37 -6.42 3.00
C PHE A 32 2.45 -6.99 3.94
N VAL A 33 2.09 -7.87 4.87
CA VAL A 33 3.06 -8.55 5.75
C VAL A 33 4.00 -9.43 4.93
N ASP A 34 3.45 -10.25 4.02
CA ASP A 34 4.23 -11.18 3.19
C ASP A 34 5.20 -10.45 2.23
N SER A 35 4.89 -9.20 1.88
CA SER A 35 5.73 -8.36 1.03
C SER A 35 7.01 -7.84 1.71
N LEU A 36 7.05 -7.88 3.05
CA LEU A 36 8.21 -7.40 3.82
C LEU A 36 9.37 -8.40 3.80
N GLU A 37 9.09 -9.67 3.53
CA GLU A 37 10.09 -10.74 3.54
C GLU A 37 10.92 -10.76 2.24
N GLY A 38 12.24 -10.84 2.37
CA GLY A 38 13.13 -11.07 1.22
C GLY A 38 13.44 -9.85 0.33
N CYS A 39 13.05 -8.63 0.73
CA CYS A 39 13.32 -7.40 -0.02
C CYS A 39 14.05 -6.33 0.83
N SER A 40 14.68 -5.36 0.17
CA SER A 40 15.17 -4.12 0.80
C SER A 40 14.24 -2.93 0.57
N GLU A 41 13.26 -3.07 -0.33
CA GLU A 41 12.31 -2.01 -0.69
C GLU A 41 10.94 -2.59 -1.05
N VAL A 42 9.88 -1.88 -0.63
CA VAL A 42 8.50 -2.16 -1.04
C VAL A 42 7.95 -0.95 -1.79
N GLU A 43 7.39 -1.20 -2.97
CA GLU A 43 6.67 -0.20 -3.76
C GLU A 43 5.21 -0.60 -3.87
N VAL A 44 4.28 0.35 -3.66
CA VAL A 44 2.84 0.11 -3.78
C VAL A 44 2.25 0.98 -4.88
N ASP A 45 1.77 0.36 -5.94
CA ASP A 45 1.03 1.01 -7.03
C ASP A 45 -0.46 1.04 -6.69
N LEU A 46 -1.02 2.26 -6.57
CA LEU A 46 -2.42 2.50 -6.22
C LEU A 46 -3.28 2.94 -7.42
N SER A 47 -2.77 2.85 -8.65
CA SER A 47 -3.45 3.35 -9.85
C SER A 47 -4.81 2.67 -10.11
N ARG A 48 -4.97 1.42 -9.66
CA ARG A 48 -6.16 0.59 -9.89
C ARG A 48 -7.06 0.47 -8.65
N VAL A 49 -6.83 1.29 -7.62
CA VAL A 49 -7.67 1.31 -6.44
C VAL A 49 -8.98 2.02 -6.74
N SER A 50 -10.09 1.28 -6.74
CA SER A 50 -11.43 1.80 -7.06
C SER A 50 -12.05 2.56 -5.88
N GLU A 51 -11.91 2.04 -4.67
CA GLU A 51 -12.39 2.66 -3.43
C GLU A 51 -11.34 2.58 -2.32
N PHE A 52 -11.33 3.58 -1.45
CA PHE A 52 -10.34 3.74 -0.39
C PHE A 52 -10.97 4.43 0.82
N ASP A 53 -10.94 3.78 1.98
CA ASP A 53 -11.45 4.30 3.25
C ASP A 53 -10.35 4.42 4.32
N SER A 54 -10.75 4.65 5.58
CA SER A 54 -9.82 4.75 6.70
C SER A 54 -9.08 3.45 7.01
N ALA A 55 -9.67 2.27 6.76
CA ALA A 55 -8.99 1.00 6.93
C ALA A 55 -7.91 0.80 5.86
N GLY A 56 -8.22 1.15 4.60
CA GLY A 56 -7.22 1.20 3.52
C GLY A 56 -6.05 2.13 3.85
N PHE A 57 -6.35 3.34 4.33
CA PHE A 57 -5.35 4.31 4.79
C PHE A 57 -4.48 3.77 5.93
N GLN A 58 -5.11 3.22 6.97
CA GLN A 58 -4.40 2.67 8.12
C GLN A 58 -3.47 1.53 7.75
N LEU A 59 -3.87 0.66 6.81
CA LEU A 59 -3.02 -0.42 6.33
C LEU A 59 -1.83 0.09 5.51
N LEU A 60 -2.05 1.08 4.63
CA LEU A 60 -0.96 1.69 3.87
C LEU A 60 0.05 2.39 4.80
N LEU A 61 -0.43 3.13 5.80
CA LEU A 61 0.41 3.75 6.82
C LEU A 61 1.15 2.71 7.66
N ALA A 62 0.48 1.62 8.06
CA ALA A 62 1.10 0.54 8.82
C ALA A 62 2.23 -0.13 8.03
N LEU A 63 2.06 -0.34 6.71
CA LEU A 63 3.09 -0.88 5.85
C LEU A 63 4.30 0.06 5.77
N LYS A 64 4.10 1.37 5.55
CA LYS A 64 5.17 2.40 5.59
C LYS A 64 5.94 2.36 6.91
N LEU A 65 5.24 2.27 8.04
CA LEU A 65 5.89 2.22 9.36
C LEU A 65 6.65 0.90 9.57
N ALA A 66 6.12 -0.22 9.07
CA ALA A 66 6.76 -1.52 9.18
C ALA A 66 8.05 -1.61 8.35
N THR A 67 8.07 -1.08 7.13
CA THR A 67 9.29 -1.00 6.31
C THR A 67 10.36 -0.14 6.99
N GLN A 68 9.98 1.03 7.52
CA GLN A 68 10.88 1.91 8.26
C GLN A 68 11.48 1.22 9.49
N LYS A 69 10.68 0.51 10.29
CA LYS A 69 11.15 -0.26 11.45
C LYS A 69 12.17 -1.35 11.07
N GLN A 70 12.12 -1.85 9.84
CA GLN A 70 13.03 -2.87 9.32
C GLN A 70 14.16 -2.28 8.45
N ASN A 71 14.34 -0.96 8.45
CA ASN A 71 15.30 -0.24 7.59
C ASN A 71 15.15 -0.55 6.09
N LYS A 72 13.91 -0.71 5.62
CA LYS A 72 13.57 -0.93 4.21
C LYS A 72 13.07 0.37 3.56
N GLY A 73 13.32 0.51 2.27
CA GLY A 73 12.70 1.54 1.45
C GLY A 73 11.19 1.33 1.33
N PHE A 74 10.45 2.43 1.23
CA PHE A 74 9.01 2.40 0.95
C PHE A 74 8.64 3.59 0.09
N ARG A 75 7.82 3.33 -0.93
CA ARG A 75 7.24 4.38 -1.76
C ARG A 75 5.85 3.97 -2.24
N VAL A 76 4.99 4.96 -2.41
CA VAL A 76 3.76 4.80 -3.18
C VAL A 76 3.99 5.32 -4.59
N THR A 77 3.55 4.57 -5.58
CA THR A 77 3.52 5.02 -6.97
C THR A 77 2.10 5.07 -7.47
N ALA A 78 1.83 6.03 -8.35
CA ALA A 78 0.54 6.26 -9.00
C ALA A 78 -0.68 6.26 -8.03
N HIS A 79 -1.27 7.43 -7.80
CA HIS A 79 -2.52 7.51 -7.05
C HIS A 79 -3.73 7.42 -7.98
N SER A 80 -4.70 6.58 -7.63
CA SER A 80 -6.07 6.70 -8.17
C SER A 80 -6.76 8.00 -7.68
N PRO A 81 -7.87 8.42 -8.32
CA PRO A 81 -8.68 9.52 -7.83
C PRO A 81 -9.20 9.31 -6.39
N SER A 82 -9.62 8.08 -6.05
CA SER A 82 -10.16 7.75 -4.71
C SER A 82 -9.10 7.89 -3.62
N THR A 83 -7.89 7.37 -3.86
CA THR A 83 -6.77 7.51 -2.91
C THR A 83 -6.32 8.97 -2.76
N THR A 84 -6.23 9.72 -3.88
CA THR A 84 -5.91 11.16 -3.86
C THR A 84 -6.92 11.96 -3.05
N GLN A 85 -8.21 11.68 -3.21
CA GLN A 85 -9.29 12.37 -2.52
C GLN A 85 -9.24 12.11 -1.01
N ALA A 86 -9.05 10.86 -0.60
CA ALA A 86 -8.94 10.51 0.81
C ALA A 86 -7.70 11.12 1.48
N LEU A 87 -6.53 11.07 0.82
CA LEU A 87 -5.31 11.71 1.35
C LEU A 87 -5.46 13.23 1.47
N LYS A 88 -6.18 13.86 0.54
CA LYS A 88 -6.53 15.29 0.66
C LYS A 88 -7.43 15.54 1.87
N LEU A 89 -8.47 14.72 2.06
CA LEU A 89 -9.40 14.85 3.18
C LEU A 89 -8.70 14.70 4.54
N TYR A 90 -7.75 13.77 4.64
CA TYR A 90 -6.98 13.55 5.87
C TYR A 90 -5.82 14.52 6.06
N ASN A 91 -5.59 15.44 5.11
CA ASN A 91 -4.44 16.34 5.09
C ASN A 91 -3.07 15.61 5.10
N MET A 92 -2.99 14.48 4.40
CA MET A 92 -1.83 13.57 4.38
C MET A 92 -1.16 13.46 3.01
N LYS A 93 -1.33 14.45 2.12
CA LYS A 93 -0.76 14.41 0.77
C LYS A 93 0.77 14.26 0.71
N GLY A 94 1.48 14.70 1.74
CA GLY A 94 2.94 14.60 1.83
C GLY A 94 3.46 13.35 2.56
N GLU A 95 2.57 12.46 2.98
CA GLU A 95 2.95 11.28 3.78
C GLU A 95 3.38 10.07 2.96
N PHE A 96 3.13 10.04 1.65
CA PHE A 96 3.38 8.84 0.82
C PHE A 96 4.16 9.18 -0.43
#